data_AF-A0AA88M035-F1
#
_entry.id   AF-A0AA88M035-F1
#
_cell.length_a   1.000
_cell.length_b   1.000
_cell.length_c   1.000
_cell.angle_alpha   90.00
_cell.angle_beta   90.00
_cell.angle_gamma   90.00
#
_symmetry.space_group_name_H-M   'P 1'
#
loop_
_entity.id
_entity.type
_entity.pdbx_description
1 polymer ?
#
loop_
_entity_poly.entity_id
_entity_poly.type
_entity_poly.pdbx_seq_one_letter_code
_entity_poly.pdbx_strand_id
1 'polypeptide(L)'
;MSWLMFMTFCAGSRSVLSNRTNLLLAAKMTTDSHWLSATEREHALMELKATGWVELEERDALYKELHFKTFNQAFGFMSRVALQAEKMNHHPEWFNVYNKVQVTLTTHDCGGLSKKDIRLAKFIDKVTLKM
;
A
#
# COMPACT_ATOMS: atom_id res chain seq x y z
N MET A 1 -35.66 -2.27 -61.84
CA MET A 1 -35.00 -3.59 -61.75
C MET A 1 -34.06 -3.52 -60.55
N SER A 2 -34.58 -3.77 -59.35
CA SER A 2 -34.46 -5.05 -58.64
C SER A 2 -33.02 -5.37 -58.25
N TRP A 3 -32.63 -5.14 -57.00
CA TRP A 3 -32.52 -6.18 -55.96
C TRP A 3 -31.95 -5.57 -54.65
N LEU A 4 -32.69 -5.77 -53.56
CA LEU A 4 -32.24 -5.62 -52.17
C LEU A 4 -31.16 -6.67 -51.86
N MET A 5 -30.18 -6.33 -51.01
CA MET A 5 -29.81 -7.24 -49.93
C MET A 5 -29.20 -6.50 -48.73
N PHE A 6 -29.90 -6.66 -47.62
CA PHE A 6 -29.61 -6.37 -46.23
C PHE A 6 -28.13 -6.54 -45.82
N MET A 7 -27.59 -5.54 -45.13
CA MET A 7 -26.59 -5.79 -44.08
C MET A 7 -27.20 -5.48 -42.73
N THR A 8 -27.54 -6.57 -42.07
CA THR A 8 -28.08 -6.67 -40.71
C THR A 8 -27.04 -6.17 -39.71
N PHE A 9 -27.54 -5.41 -38.74
CA PHE A 9 -26.89 -5.08 -37.47
C PHE A 9 -26.31 -6.36 -36.83
N CYS A 10 -25.01 -6.38 -36.52
CA CYS A 10 -24.45 -7.35 -35.58
C CYS A 10 -23.74 -6.59 -34.46
N ALA A 11 -24.49 -6.35 -33.39
CA ALA A 11 -23.98 -5.89 -32.11
C ALA A 11 -23.51 -7.09 -31.27
N GLY A 12 -22.41 -6.93 -30.54
CA GLY A 12 -21.87 -7.89 -29.58
C GLY A 12 -20.60 -8.57 -30.10
N SER A 13 -19.45 -8.49 -29.42
CA SER A 13 -19.27 -8.77 -28.00
C SER A 13 -18.32 -7.77 -27.33
N ARG A 14 -18.86 -6.82 -26.54
CA ARG A 14 -18.08 -6.24 -25.43
C ARG A 14 -18.11 -7.24 -24.28
N SER A 15 -16.94 -7.61 -23.78
CA SER A 15 -16.77 -8.55 -22.69
C SER A 15 -17.44 -8.04 -21.40
N VAL A 16 -18.63 -8.57 -21.10
CA VAL A 16 -19.37 -8.26 -19.85
C VAL A 16 -18.59 -8.73 -18.60
N LEU A 17 -17.59 -9.60 -18.77
CA LEU A 17 -16.71 -10.09 -17.70
C LEU A 17 -15.64 -9.08 -17.26
N SER A 18 -15.32 -8.03 -18.04
CA SER A 18 -14.30 -7.04 -17.68
C SER A 18 -14.79 -5.96 -16.72
N ASN A 19 -16.11 -5.69 -16.69
CA ASN A 19 -16.63 -4.56 -15.92
C ASN A 19 -16.77 -4.87 -14.43
N ARG A 20 -17.13 -6.10 -14.05
CA ARG A 20 -17.25 -6.47 -12.62
C ARG A 20 -15.90 -6.50 -11.91
N THR A 21 -14.86 -7.02 -12.54
CA THR A 21 -13.51 -7.04 -11.98
C THR A 21 -12.96 -5.63 -11.81
N ASN A 22 -13.11 -4.73 -12.79
CA ASN A 22 -12.67 -3.35 -12.68
C ASN A 22 -13.44 -2.54 -11.61
N LEU A 23 -14.76 -2.75 -11.49
CA LEU A 23 -15.57 -2.11 -10.44
C LEU A 23 -15.18 -2.58 -9.04
N LEU A 24 -14.93 -3.88 -8.85
CA LEU A 24 -14.47 -4.43 -7.58
C LEU A 24 -13.04 -3.97 -7.24
N LEU A 25 -12.16 -3.87 -8.23
CA LEU A 25 -10.80 -3.37 -8.05
C LEU A 25 -10.80 -1.88 -7.65
N ALA A 26 -11.65 -1.07 -8.30
CA ALA A 26 -11.83 0.34 -7.97
C ALA A 26 -12.41 0.53 -6.56
N ALA A 27 -13.47 -0.21 -6.20
CA ALA A 27 -14.06 -0.17 -4.86
C ALA A 27 -13.06 -0.59 -3.77
N LYS A 28 -12.22 -1.59 -4.06
CA LYS A 28 -11.14 -2.04 -3.16
C LYS A 28 -10.04 -0.98 -3.02
N MET A 29 -9.66 -0.31 -4.10
CA MET A 29 -8.71 0.81 -4.05
C MET A 29 -9.25 1.96 -3.20
N THR A 30 -10.54 2.33 -3.36
CA THR A 30 -11.16 3.41 -2.59
C THR A 30 -11.29 3.12 -1.10
N THR A 31 -11.47 1.84 -0.72
CA THR A 31 -11.58 1.43 0.69
C THR A 31 -10.23 1.28 1.38
N ASP A 32 -9.16 1.05 0.62
CA ASP A 32 -7.80 0.96 1.16
C ASP A 32 -7.12 2.31 1.38
N SER A 33 -7.51 3.34 0.61
CA SER A 33 -7.06 4.74 0.78
C SER A 33 -7.96 5.55 1.73
N HIS A 34 -8.90 4.93 2.43
CA HIS A 34 -9.70 5.62 3.45
C HIS A 34 -9.00 5.57 4.81
N TRP A 35 -9.22 6.57 5.66
CA TRP A 35 -8.67 6.58 7.02
C TRP A 35 -9.17 5.37 7.81
N LEU A 36 -8.36 4.88 8.75
CA LEU A 36 -8.74 3.77 9.62
C LEU A 36 -9.88 4.17 10.55
N SER A 37 -10.88 3.30 10.69
CA SER A 37 -11.87 3.45 11.77
C SER A 37 -11.22 3.24 13.14
N ALA A 38 -11.84 3.76 14.21
CA ALA A 38 -11.31 3.64 15.57
C ALA A 38 -11.03 2.18 15.98
N THR A 39 -11.94 1.26 15.63
CA THR A 39 -11.81 -0.17 15.95
C THR A 39 -10.68 -0.83 15.14
N GLU A 40 -10.54 -0.50 13.86
CA GLU A 40 -9.45 -1.03 13.02
C GLU A 40 -8.08 -0.50 13.50
N ARG A 41 -8.04 0.77 13.90
CA ARG A 41 -6.85 1.42 14.43
C ARG A 41 -6.36 0.74 15.71
N GLU A 42 -7.23 0.53 16.69
CA GLU A 42 -6.84 -0.05 17.99
C GLU A 42 -6.09 -1.39 17.83
N HIS A 43 -6.69 -2.36 17.15
CA HIS A 43 -6.08 -3.68 17.00
C HIS A 43 -4.83 -3.65 16.12
N ALA A 44 -4.85 -2.90 15.01
CA ALA A 44 -3.71 -2.83 14.10
C ALA A 44 -2.50 -2.14 14.74
N LEU A 45 -2.74 -1.08 15.51
CA LEU A 45 -1.68 -0.33 16.17
C LEU A 45 -1.13 -1.05 17.39
N MET A 46 -1.95 -1.81 18.12
CA MET A 46 -1.45 -2.63 19.23
C MET A 46 -0.35 -3.60 18.77
N GLU A 47 -0.56 -4.30 17.66
CA GLU A 47 0.44 -5.22 17.09
C GLU A 47 1.71 -4.51 16.64
N LEU A 48 1.58 -3.36 15.95
CA LEU A 48 2.72 -2.62 15.44
C LEU A 48 3.52 -1.94 16.57
N LYS A 49 2.85 -1.45 17.62
CA LYS A 49 3.51 -0.92 18.82
C LYS A 49 4.34 -1.98 19.51
N ALA A 50 3.86 -3.22 19.57
CA ALA A 50 4.62 -4.34 20.13
C ALA A 50 5.91 -4.65 19.37
N THR A 51 6.03 -4.27 18.09
CA THR A 51 7.26 -4.42 17.31
C THR A 51 8.11 -3.15 17.26
N GLY A 52 7.72 -2.08 17.95
CA GLY A 52 8.48 -0.83 18.07
C GLY A 52 8.07 0.29 17.11
N TRP A 53 6.91 0.22 16.48
CA TRP A 53 6.31 1.38 15.81
C TRP A 53 5.70 2.33 16.84
N VAL A 54 5.76 3.63 16.56
CA VAL A 54 5.12 4.68 17.36
C VAL A 54 4.25 5.56 16.47
N GLU A 55 3.23 6.19 17.05
CA GLU A 55 2.46 7.24 16.38
C GLU A 55 3.20 8.58 16.56
N LEU A 56 3.23 9.41 15.52
CA LEU A 56 3.76 10.77 15.62
C LEU A 56 2.72 11.69 16.27
N GLU A 57 3.16 12.66 17.07
CA GLU A 57 2.26 13.58 17.80
C GLU A 57 1.74 14.69 16.88
N GLU A 58 2.58 15.14 15.95
CA GLU A 58 2.34 16.28 15.07
C GLU A 58 1.54 15.93 13.80
N ARG A 59 1.42 14.65 13.45
CA ARG A 59 0.68 14.18 12.27
C ARG A 59 0.21 12.74 12.41
N ASP A 60 -0.89 12.39 11.74
CA ASP A 60 -1.45 11.04 11.72
C ASP A 60 -0.58 10.10 10.86
N ALA A 61 0.49 9.60 11.46
CA ALA A 61 1.50 8.80 10.82
C ALA A 61 2.17 7.83 11.80
N LEU A 62 2.72 6.74 11.27
CA LEU A 62 3.51 5.77 12.02
C LEU A 62 4.99 5.98 11.77
N TYR A 63 5.80 5.89 12.81
CA TYR A 63 7.25 6.03 12.76
C TYR A 63 7.96 4.82 13.36
N LYS A 64 9.11 4.45 12.77
CA LYS A 64 10.03 3.46 13.33
C LYS A 64 11.46 3.72 12.88
N GLU A 65 12.40 3.61 13.81
CA GLU A 65 13.83 3.60 13.53
C GLU A 65 14.37 2.18 13.54
N LEU A 66 15.11 1.81 12.50
CA LEU A 66 15.71 0.49 12.29
C LEU A 66 17.23 0.60 12.27
N HIS A 67 17.89 -0.33 12.95
CA HIS A 67 19.35 -0.42 13.05
C HIS A 67 19.87 -1.73 12.46
N PHE A 68 20.71 -1.63 11.45
CA PHE A 68 21.36 -2.76 10.77
C PHE A 68 22.84 -2.86 11.15
N LYS A 69 23.55 -3.93 10.76
CA LYS A 69 25.00 -4.04 11.04
C LYS A 69 25.84 -3.16 10.12
N THR A 70 25.41 -3.00 8.86
CA THR A 70 26.17 -2.28 7.83
C THR A 70 25.22 -1.53 6.89
N PHE A 71 25.77 -0.58 6.13
CA PHE A 71 25.04 0.09 5.06
C PHE A 71 24.51 -0.89 4.00
N ASN A 72 25.28 -1.93 3.64
CA ASN A 72 24.85 -2.91 2.64
C ASN A 72 23.58 -3.65 3.10
N GLN A 73 23.50 -4.03 4.38
CA GLN A 73 22.29 -4.63 4.95
C GLN A 73 21.11 -3.64 4.94
N ALA A 74 21.34 -2.39 5.37
CA ALA A 74 20.31 -1.36 5.38
C ALA A 74 19.74 -1.11 3.97
N PHE A 75 20.61 -0.98 2.97
CA PHE A 75 20.18 -0.74 1.59
C PHE A 75 19.53 -1.98 0.96
N GLY A 76 19.96 -3.19 1.33
CA GLY A 76 19.29 -4.43 0.94
C GLY A 76 17.87 -4.54 1.53
N PHE A 77 17.68 -4.12 2.79
CA PHE A 77 16.36 -3.95 3.41
C PHE A 77 15.52 -2.95 2.61
N MET A 78 16.05 -1.74 2.37
CA MET A 78 15.37 -0.66 1.66
C MET A 78 14.93 -1.11 0.26
N SER A 79 15.79 -1.81 -0.49
CA SER A 79 15.47 -2.32 -1.82
C SER A 79 14.27 -3.28 -1.82
N ARG A 80 14.16 -4.15 -0.81
CA ARG A 80 13.01 -5.06 -0.68
C ARG A 80 11.71 -4.31 -0.35
N VAL A 81 11.80 -3.29 0.50
CA VAL A 81 10.66 -2.42 0.82
C VAL A 81 10.22 -1.62 -0.40
N ALA A 82 11.15 -1.08 -1.19
CA ALA A 82 10.85 -0.34 -2.42
C ALA A 82 10.07 -1.20 -3.43
N LEU A 83 10.47 -2.46 -3.65
CA LEU A 83 9.73 -3.38 -4.53
C LEU A 83 8.29 -3.63 -4.07
N GLN A 84 8.08 -3.74 -2.76
CA GLN A 84 6.74 -3.92 -2.21
C GLN A 84 5.92 -2.63 -2.28
N ALA A 85 6.54 -1.48 -2.03
CA ALA A 85 5.93 -0.16 -2.14
C ALA A 85 5.39 0.08 -3.55
N GLU A 86 6.18 -0.20 -4.59
CA GLU A 86 5.76 -0.14 -6.00
C GLU A 86 4.57 -1.06 -6.28
N LYS A 87 4.63 -2.32 -5.82
CA LYS A 87 3.53 -3.27 -5.99
C LYS A 87 2.24 -2.80 -5.31
N MET A 88 2.34 -2.09 -4.19
CA MET A 88 1.21 -1.56 -3.43
C MET A 88 0.73 -0.20 -3.94
N ASN A 89 1.53 0.47 -4.80
CA ASN A 89 1.40 1.88 -5.10
C ASN A 89 1.22 2.72 -3.81
N HIS A 90 2.12 2.48 -2.86
CA HIS A 90 2.15 3.14 -1.55
C HIS A 90 3.59 3.22 -1.05
N HIS A 91 4.12 4.44 -0.94
CA HIS A 91 5.54 4.68 -0.70
C HIS A 91 5.79 5.17 0.73
N PRO A 92 6.87 4.71 1.38
CA PRO A 92 7.27 5.26 2.67
C PRO A 92 7.93 6.64 2.50
N GLU A 93 7.81 7.47 3.52
CA GLU A 93 8.78 8.54 3.76
C GLU A 93 9.93 7.94 4.58
N TRP A 94 11.19 8.16 4.17
CA TRP A 94 12.30 7.63 4.96
C TRP A 94 13.56 8.50 4.89
N PHE A 95 14.41 8.30 5.89
CA PHE A 95 15.74 8.89 5.99
C PHE A 95 16.74 7.78 6.33
N ASN A 96 17.87 7.73 5.61
CA ASN A 96 18.91 6.73 5.82
C ASN A 96 20.27 7.40 6.04
N VAL A 97 20.97 6.98 7.09
CA VAL A 97 22.36 7.32 7.34
C VAL A 97 23.10 6.04 7.71
N TYR A 98 23.96 5.57 6.81
CA TYR A 98 24.73 4.34 6.97
C TYR A 98 23.83 3.14 7.33
N ASN A 99 23.94 2.62 8.56
CA ASN A 99 23.21 1.46 9.03
C ASN A 99 21.87 1.79 9.70
N LYS A 100 21.46 3.06 9.72
CA LYS A 100 20.19 3.51 10.32
C LYS A 100 19.17 3.84 9.24
N VAL A 101 17.94 3.36 9.38
CA VAL A 101 16.82 3.70 8.50
C VAL A 101 15.64 4.15 9.36
N GLN A 102 15.25 5.40 9.22
CA GLN A 102 14.06 5.98 9.84
C GLN A 102 12.93 5.93 8.82
N VAL A 103 11.81 5.34 9.19
CA VAL A 103 10.65 5.16 8.30
C VAL A 103 9.44 5.85 8.92
N THR A 104 8.78 6.69 8.13
CA THR A 104 7.45 7.23 8.41
C THR A 104 6.44 6.75 7.37
N LEU A 105 5.27 6.33 7.83
CA LEU A 105 4.16 5.86 6.99
C LEU A 105 2.91 6.69 7.28
N THR A 106 2.34 7.26 6.21
CA THR A 106 1.04 7.93 6.20
C THR A 106 0.48 7.86 4.78
N THR A 107 -0.83 7.97 4.63
CA THR A 107 -1.47 8.01 3.32
C THR A 107 -1.87 9.43 2.97
N HIS A 108 -1.13 10.04 2.04
CA HIS A 108 -1.36 11.42 1.60
C HIS A 108 -2.77 11.65 1.03
N ASP A 109 -3.32 10.68 0.29
CA ASP A 109 -4.65 10.77 -0.34
C ASP A 109 -5.78 11.06 0.67
N CYS A 110 -5.68 10.51 1.89
CA CYS A 110 -6.65 10.73 2.96
C CYS A 110 -6.13 11.58 4.11
N GLY A 111 -4.91 12.11 4.01
CA GLY A 111 -4.30 12.96 5.04
C GLY A 111 -4.05 12.27 6.38
N GLY A 112 -3.86 10.94 6.41
CA GLY A 112 -3.69 10.19 7.65
C GLY A 112 -3.46 8.69 7.45
N LEU A 113 -3.56 7.92 8.52
CA LEU A 113 -3.32 6.48 8.51
C LEU A 113 -4.43 5.71 7.81
N SER A 114 -4.04 4.85 6.87
CA SER A 114 -4.92 3.95 6.15
C SER A 114 -4.49 2.47 6.28
N LYS A 115 -5.26 1.59 5.65
CA LYS A 115 -4.91 0.16 5.55
C LYS A 115 -3.61 -0.07 4.78
N LYS A 116 -3.23 0.84 3.88
CA LYS A 116 -1.97 0.74 3.13
C LYS A 116 -0.77 0.88 4.06
N ASP A 117 -0.82 1.82 5.00
CA ASP A 117 0.23 2.05 6.00
C ASP A 117 0.44 0.80 6.87
N ILE A 118 -0.66 0.24 7.39
CA ILE A 118 -0.61 -0.96 8.22
C ILE A 118 -0.01 -2.15 7.46
N ARG A 119 -0.41 -2.34 6.19
CA ARG A 119 0.13 -3.43 5.37
C ARG A 119 1.61 -3.25 5.08
N LEU A 120 2.06 -2.04 4.78
CA LEU A 120 3.46 -1.77 4.51
C LEU A 120 4.31 -1.90 5.78
N ALA A 121 3.82 -1.43 6.94
CA ALA A 121 4.44 -1.60 8.24
C ALA A 121 4.67 -3.08 8.59
N LYS A 122 3.62 -3.91 8.43
CA LYS A 122 3.72 -5.37 8.64
C LYS A 122 4.69 -6.04 7.67
N PHE A 123 4.77 -5.58 6.43
CA PHE A 123 5.76 -6.07 5.48
C PHE A 123 7.18 -5.70 5.90
N ILE A 124 7.40 -4.45 6.32
CA ILE A 124 8.69 -3.97 6.84
C ILE A 124 9.14 -4.86 8.00
N ASP A 125 8.28 -5.11 8.98
CA ASP A 125 8.60 -5.98 10.12
C ASP A 125 9.00 -7.39 9.68
N LYS A 126 8.27 -7.96 8.71
CA LYS A 126 8.60 -9.27 8.14
C LYS A 126 9.95 -9.29 7.43
N VAL A 127 10.35 -8.20 6.77
CA VAL A 127 11.67 -8.11 6.14
C VAL A 127 12.75 -7.97 7.21
N THR A 128 12.54 -7.10 8.19
CA THR A 128 13.47 -6.85 9.30
C THR A 128 13.77 -8.12 10.10
N LEU A 129 12.76 -8.95 10.40
CA LEU A 129 12.93 -10.22 11.11
C LEU A 129 13.80 -11.26 10.36
N LYS A 130 14.09 -11.04 9.07
CA LYS A 130 14.88 -11.94 8.22
C LYS A 130 16.30 -11.45 7.95
N MET A 131 16.73 -10.34 8.54
CA MET A 131 18.04 -9.71 8.33
C MET A 131 18.83 -9.66 9.62
#